data_AF-A0A4R4K3W1-F1
#
_entry.id   AF-A0A4R4K3W1-F1
#
_cell.length_a   1.000
_cell.length_b   1.000
_cell.length_c   1.000
_cell.angle_alpha   90.00
_cell.angle_beta   90.00
_cell.angle_gamma   90.00
#
_symmetry.space_group_name_H-M   'P 1'
#
loop_
_entity.id
_entity.type
_entity.pdbx_description
1 polymer ?
#
loop_
_entity_poly.entity_id
_entity_poly.type
_entity_poly.pdbx_seq_one_letter_code
_entity_poly.pdbx_strand_id
1 'polypeptide(L)'
;MKVFTWILMTLILLGCKDDSELSPEEIVPLVGKWHQVGYEKVTETGREWVPVNDTSVYTTVIFRPDGVPLYGNGKGMCCAPRTLVREGRPFKIVPKSPVEFDELCTRIDCMGCESVVIEINQDEMIWTSCTGSRIRYKRML
;
A
#
# COMPACT_ATOMS: atom_id res chain seq x y z
N MET A 1 38.94 -17.07 -33.13
CA MET A 1 37.48 -17.02 -32.95
C MET A 1 37.02 -17.78 -31.70
N LYS A 2 37.59 -17.50 -30.51
CA LYS A 2 37.19 -18.16 -29.24
C LYS A 2 36.86 -17.17 -28.11
N VAL A 3 37.29 -15.91 -28.25
CA VAL A 3 37.06 -14.85 -27.25
C VAL A 3 35.67 -14.22 -27.40
N PHE A 4 35.18 -14.09 -28.63
CA PHE A 4 33.86 -13.49 -28.91
C PHE A 4 32.70 -14.33 -28.36
N THR A 5 32.85 -15.65 -28.33
CA THR A 5 31.86 -16.57 -27.77
C THR A 5 31.79 -16.52 -26.25
N TRP A 6 32.86 -16.10 -25.58
CA TRP A 6 32.91 -16.05 -24.12
C TRP A 6 32.21 -14.80 -23.56
N ILE A 7 32.29 -13.67 -24.29
CA ILE A 7 31.63 -12.40 -23.93
C ILE A 7 30.10 -12.50 -24.06
N LEU A 8 29.61 -13.25 -25.05
CA LEU A 8 28.16 -13.43 -25.27
C LEU A 8 27.51 -14.30 -24.17
N MET A 9 28.27 -15.18 -23.52
CA MET A 9 27.78 -16.07 -22.47
C MET A 9 27.67 -15.37 -21.11
N THR A 10 28.49 -14.35 -20.85
CA THR A 10 28.42 -13.53 -19.62
C THR A 10 27.28 -12.51 -19.61
N LEU A 11 26.77 -12.10 -20.79
CA LEU A 11 25.64 -11.17 -20.90
C LEU A 11 24.28 -11.81 -20.55
N ILE A 12 24.16 -13.14 -20.60
CA ILE A 12 22.91 -13.87 -20.31
C ILE A 12 22.73 -14.08 -18.80
N LEU A 13 23.80 -13.97 -18.00
CA LEU A 13 23.76 -14.16 -16.55
C LEU A 13 23.52 -12.85 -15.78
N LEU A 14 23.53 -11.70 -16.45
CA LEU A 14 23.20 -10.40 -15.87
C LEU A 14 21.69 -10.16 -15.97
N GLY A 15 20.95 -10.87 -15.11
CA GLY A 15 19.78 -10.29 -14.46
C GLY A 15 18.42 -10.47 -15.13
N CYS A 16 17.88 -11.69 -15.10
CA CYS A 16 16.44 -11.82 -14.82
C CYS A 16 16.25 -11.45 -13.35
N LYS A 17 16.01 -10.16 -13.06
CA LYS A 17 15.43 -9.75 -11.79
C LYS A 17 14.02 -10.36 -11.76
N ASP A 18 13.70 -11.06 -10.69
CA ASP A 18 12.37 -11.65 -10.52
C ASP A 18 11.39 -10.49 -10.30
N ASP A 19 10.76 -10.03 -11.39
CA ASP A 19 9.82 -8.91 -11.41
C ASP A 19 8.46 -9.30 -10.78
N SER A 20 8.38 -10.45 -10.09
CA SER A 20 7.14 -10.91 -9.46
C SER A 20 6.76 -10.09 -8.23
N GLU A 21 7.72 -9.53 -7.49
CA GLU A 21 7.49 -8.66 -6.32
C GLU A 21 7.88 -7.20 -6.59
N LEU A 22 7.22 -6.29 -5.88
CA LEU A 22 7.59 -4.87 -5.88
C LEU A 22 8.85 -4.66 -5.04
N SER A 23 9.78 -3.86 -5.57
CA SER A 23 10.92 -3.34 -4.82
C SER A 23 10.54 -2.13 -3.95
N PRO A 24 11.32 -1.81 -2.90
CA PRO A 24 11.09 -0.63 -2.07
C PRO A 24 11.03 0.69 -2.86
N GLU A 25 11.79 0.79 -3.95
CA GLU A 25 11.81 1.98 -4.82
C GLU A 25 10.46 2.16 -5.54
N GLU A 26 9.74 1.08 -5.82
CA GLU A 26 8.46 1.11 -6.55
C GLU A 26 7.27 1.51 -5.66
N ILE A 27 7.42 1.44 -4.33
CA ILE A 27 6.41 1.95 -3.39
C ILE A 27 6.67 3.39 -2.95
N VAL A 28 7.78 4.02 -3.38
CA VAL A 28 8.08 5.42 -3.06
C VAL A 28 6.91 6.39 -3.35
N PRO A 29 6.15 6.26 -4.45
CA PRO A 29 4.99 7.13 -4.70
C PRO A 29 3.90 7.06 -3.61
N LEU A 30 3.82 5.96 -2.86
CA LEU A 30 2.88 5.76 -1.77
C LEU A 30 3.32 6.47 -0.48
N VAL A 31 4.62 6.66 -0.29
CA VAL A 31 5.19 7.23 0.94
C VAL A 31 4.64 8.63 1.20
N GLY A 32 4.31 8.92 2.45
CA GLY A 32 3.78 10.21 2.89
C GLY A 32 2.36 10.11 3.43
N LYS A 33 1.68 11.26 3.51
CA LYS A 33 0.38 11.42 4.14
C LYS A 33 -0.74 11.49 3.11
N TRP A 34 -1.84 10.82 3.40
CA TRP A 34 -3.01 10.74 2.55
C TRP A 34 -4.26 10.92 3.40
N HIS A 35 -5.21 11.72 2.90
CA HIS A 35 -6.47 11.98 3.56
C HIS A 35 -7.61 11.33 2.80
N GLN A 36 -8.47 10.59 3.48
CA GLN A 36 -9.66 9.99 2.90
C GLN A 36 -10.62 11.09 2.46
N VAL A 37 -11.00 11.05 1.19
CA VAL A 37 -11.95 12.00 0.59
C VAL A 37 -13.25 11.34 0.16
N GLY A 38 -13.31 10.00 0.17
CA GLY A 38 -14.53 9.27 -0.10
C GLY A 38 -14.39 7.76 0.00
N TYR A 39 -15.51 7.06 -0.17
CA TYR A 39 -15.58 5.61 -0.28
C TYR A 39 -16.60 5.18 -1.33
N GLU A 40 -16.41 4.00 -1.90
CA GLU A 40 -17.36 3.43 -2.85
C GLU A 40 -18.50 2.74 -2.09
N LYS A 41 -19.74 3.13 -2.39
CA LYS A 41 -20.95 2.54 -1.85
C LYS A 41 -21.68 1.76 -2.95
N VAL A 42 -22.10 0.55 -2.62
CA VAL A 42 -22.96 -0.25 -3.51
C VAL A 42 -24.41 0.22 -3.35
N THR A 43 -25.06 0.50 -4.46
CA THR A 43 -26.48 0.89 -4.55
C THR A 43 -27.24 -0.10 -5.43
N GLU A 44 -28.56 0.04 -5.51
CA GLU A 44 -29.39 -0.78 -6.41
C GLU A 44 -29.03 -0.59 -7.89
N THR A 45 -28.51 0.60 -8.25
CA THR A 45 -28.20 0.97 -9.64
C THR A 45 -26.73 0.82 -10.00
N GLY A 46 -25.86 0.45 -9.05
CA GLY A 46 -24.44 0.24 -9.30
C GLY A 46 -23.55 0.62 -8.13
N ARG A 47 -22.47 1.35 -8.41
CA ARG A 47 -21.52 1.84 -7.41
C ARG A 47 -21.38 3.34 -7.51
N GLU A 48 -21.42 4.02 -6.38
CA GLU A 48 -21.28 5.47 -6.28
C GLU A 48 -20.15 5.85 -5.32
N TRP A 49 -19.48 6.97 -5.59
CA TRP A 49 -18.50 7.54 -4.66
C TRP A 49 -19.19 8.49 -3.69
N VAL A 50 -19.12 8.17 -2.40
CA VAL A 50 -19.66 9.02 -1.33
C VAL A 50 -18.53 9.85 -0.74
N PRO A 51 -18.64 11.19 -0.70
CA PRO A 51 -17.61 12.04 -0.12
C PRO A 51 -17.54 11.88 1.40
N VAL A 52 -16.34 12.07 1.95
CA VAL A 52 -16.08 12.09 3.39
C VAL A 52 -15.44 13.43 3.74
N ASN A 53 -16.03 14.14 4.70
CA ASN A 53 -15.52 15.39 5.28
C ASN A 53 -15.21 15.22 6.77
N ASP A 54 -14.52 14.13 7.13
CA ASP A 54 -14.06 13.89 8.49
C ASP A 54 -12.55 14.12 8.57
N THR A 55 -12.12 14.98 9.49
CA THR A 55 -10.73 15.34 9.74
C THR A 55 -10.07 14.53 10.87
N SER A 56 -10.68 13.42 11.28
CA SER A 56 -10.13 12.56 12.33
C SER A 56 -8.79 11.94 11.94
N VAL A 57 -8.03 11.50 12.94
CA VAL A 57 -6.76 10.79 12.70
C VAL A 57 -6.96 9.45 11.98
N TYR A 58 -8.18 8.90 12.02
CA TYR A 58 -8.52 7.61 11.41
C TYR A 58 -8.84 7.71 9.92
N THR A 59 -9.20 8.90 9.42
CA THR A 59 -9.36 9.17 7.99
C THR A 59 -8.06 9.58 7.31
N THR A 60 -6.95 9.64 8.05
CA THR A 60 -5.63 9.95 7.53
C THR A 60 -4.74 8.71 7.64
N VAL A 61 -4.09 8.34 6.53
CA VAL A 61 -3.09 7.28 6.49
C VAL A 61 -1.72 7.86 6.16
N ILE A 62 -0.71 7.41 6.90
CA ILE A 62 0.70 7.75 6.66
C ILE A 62 1.42 6.47 6.26
N PHE A 63 2.01 6.45 5.07
CA PHE A 63 2.86 5.34 4.66
C PHE A 63 4.32 5.66 4.91
N ARG A 64 4.98 4.76 5.65
CA ARG A 64 6.43 4.77 5.83
C ARG A 64 7.16 4.23 4.58
N PRO A 65 8.47 4.49 4.43
CA PRO A 65 9.29 3.92 3.34
C PRO A 65 9.38 2.39 3.30
N ASP A 66 9.01 1.71 4.38
CA ASP A 66 8.92 0.25 4.47
C ASP A 66 7.50 -0.28 4.24
N GLY A 67 6.60 0.57 3.72
CA GLY A 67 5.22 0.23 3.38
C GLY A 67 4.26 0.14 4.57
N VAL A 68 4.74 0.32 5.80
CA VAL A 68 3.89 0.28 6.99
C VAL A 68 2.88 1.43 6.98
N PRO A 69 1.56 1.16 7.02
CA PRO A 69 0.54 2.17 7.17
C PRO A 69 0.33 2.52 8.64
N LEU A 70 0.24 3.82 8.92
CA LEU A 70 -0.02 4.41 10.22
C LEU A 70 -1.26 5.30 10.14
N TYR A 71 -1.94 5.52 11.26
CA TYR A 71 -2.94 6.58 11.37
C TYR A 71 -2.31 7.97 11.31
N GLY A 72 -3.13 9.03 11.16
CA GLY A 72 -2.68 10.42 11.08
C GLY A 72 -1.88 10.92 12.29
N ASN A 73 -2.00 10.26 13.44
CA ASN A 73 -1.22 10.52 14.66
C ASN A 73 0.17 9.83 14.66
N GLY A 74 0.51 9.06 13.61
CA GLY A 74 1.77 8.31 13.50
C GLY A 74 1.78 6.97 14.25
N LYS A 75 0.67 6.54 14.85
CA LYS A 75 0.54 5.21 15.47
C LYS A 75 0.15 4.16 14.45
N GLY A 76 0.57 2.92 14.68
CA GLY A 76 0.24 1.78 13.83
C GLY A 76 -1.26 1.55 13.74
N MET A 77 -1.73 1.22 12.53
CA MET A 77 -3.11 0.77 12.36
C MET A 77 -3.28 -0.61 13.01
N CYS A 78 -4.26 -0.77 13.88
CA CYS A 78 -4.44 -2.02 14.64
C CYS A 78 -4.55 -3.25 13.73
N CYS A 79 -5.31 -3.14 12.63
CA CYS A 79 -5.49 -4.21 11.66
C CYS A 79 -4.85 -3.86 10.31
N ALA A 80 -3.60 -3.38 10.36
CA ALA A 80 -2.82 -3.07 9.18
C ALA A 80 -2.66 -4.31 8.27
N PRO A 81 -2.69 -4.15 6.93
CA PRO A 81 -2.32 -5.22 6.02
C PRO A 81 -0.85 -5.60 6.17
N ARG A 82 -0.52 -6.83 5.80
CA ARG A 82 0.87 -7.32 5.72
C ARG A 82 1.44 -7.24 4.31
N THR A 83 0.58 -7.11 3.31
CA THR A 83 0.96 -7.03 1.90
C THR A 83 0.22 -5.89 1.20
N LEU A 84 0.95 -5.10 0.43
CA LEU A 84 0.38 -4.15 -0.52
C LEU A 84 0.49 -4.76 -1.90
N VAL A 85 -0.56 -4.67 -2.71
CA VAL A 85 -0.53 -5.14 -4.10
C VAL A 85 -0.70 -3.94 -5.00
N ARG A 86 0.25 -3.70 -5.89
CA ARG A 86 0.16 -2.63 -6.90
C ARG A 86 0.50 -3.21 -8.26
N GLU A 87 -0.35 -2.90 -9.25
CA GLU A 87 -0.19 -3.41 -10.62
C GLU A 87 -0.07 -4.96 -10.67
N GLY A 88 -0.80 -5.64 -9.76
CA GLY A 88 -0.80 -7.10 -9.65
C GLY A 88 0.41 -7.71 -8.94
N ARG A 89 1.41 -6.91 -8.55
CA ARG A 89 2.62 -7.38 -7.87
C ARG A 89 2.55 -7.11 -6.36
N PRO A 90 2.87 -8.08 -5.50
CA PRO A 90 2.89 -7.89 -4.06
C PRO A 90 4.15 -7.15 -3.58
N PHE A 91 3.99 -6.37 -2.52
CA PHE A 91 5.02 -5.81 -1.67
C PHE A 91 4.77 -6.29 -0.25
N LYS A 92 5.66 -7.13 0.29
CA LYS A 92 5.57 -7.59 1.67
C LYS A 92 6.04 -6.50 2.63
N ILE A 93 5.17 -6.08 3.54
CA ILE A 93 5.50 -5.08 4.55
C ILE A 93 6.36 -5.74 5.62
N VAL A 94 7.56 -5.21 5.82
CA VAL A 94 8.47 -5.60 6.89
C VAL A 94 8.95 -4.32 7.60
N PRO A 95 8.44 -4.03 8.81
CA PRO A 95 8.85 -2.84 9.55
C PRO A 95 10.36 -2.83 9.79
N LYS A 96 11.04 -1.76 9.36
CA LYS A 96 12.48 -1.54 9.57
C LYS A 96 12.79 -0.92 10.93
N SER A 97 11.77 -0.46 11.65
CA SER A 97 11.87 0.02 13.02
C SER A 97 10.57 -0.31 13.77
N PRO A 98 10.57 -0.28 15.11
CA PRO A 98 9.37 -0.56 15.90
C PRO A 98 8.18 0.30 15.49
N VAL A 99 6.99 -0.30 15.55
CA VAL A 99 5.72 0.39 15.30
C VAL A 99 5.03 0.55 16.65
N GLU A 100 4.75 1.79 17.03
CA GLU A 100 4.00 2.09 18.24
C GLU A 100 2.51 2.01 17.94
N PHE A 101 1.76 1.27 18.76
CA PHE A 101 0.31 1.13 18.62
C PHE A 101 -0.40 1.84 19.76
N ASP A 102 -1.64 2.25 19.52
CA ASP A 102 -2.53 2.70 20.60
C ASP A 102 -2.93 1.52 21.49
N GLU A 103 -3.15 1.77 22.79
CA GLU A 103 -3.53 0.72 23.75
C GLU A 103 -4.80 -0.03 23.32
N LEU A 104 -5.70 0.65 22.60
CA LEU A 104 -6.92 0.05 22.04
C LEU A 104 -6.62 -1.13 21.11
N CYS A 105 -5.50 -1.12 20.39
CA CYS A 105 -5.11 -2.21 19.51
C CYS A 105 -4.85 -3.51 20.28
N THR A 106 -4.52 -3.46 21.58
CA THR A 106 -4.29 -4.66 22.41
C THR A 106 -5.58 -5.43 22.73
N ARG A 107 -6.73 -4.79 22.55
CA ARG A 107 -8.05 -5.33 22.90
C ARG A 107 -8.89 -5.72 21.68
N ILE A 108 -8.37 -5.45 20.48
CA ILE A 108 -9.06 -5.75 19.22
C ILE A 108 -8.57 -7.10 18.71
N ASP A 109 -9.52 -8.01 18.45
CA ASP A 109 -9.25 -9.20 17.67
C ASP A 109 -9.40 -8.86 16.18
N CYS A 110 -8.27 -8.73 15.48
CA CYS A 110 -8.25 -8.22 14.13
C CYS A 110 -8.66 -9.27 13.09
N MET A 111 -9.82 -9.06 12.48
CA MET A 111 -10.15 -9.62 11.15
C MET A 111 -9.76 -8.64 10.04
N GLY A 112 -8.47 -8.26 10.01
CA GLY A 112 -7.91 -7.39 8.98
C GLY A 112 -7.72 -8.12 7.64
N CYS A 113 -7.60 -7.35 6.57
CA CYS A 113 -7.19 -7.91 5.28
C CYS A 113 -5.67 -8.15 5.27
N GLU A 114 -5.24 -9.38 5.02
CA GLU A 114 -3.81 -9.72 4.89
C GLU A 114 -3.14 -8.93 3.77
N SER A 115 -3.87 -8.73 2.66
CA SER A 115 -3.45 -7.96 1.50
C SER A 115 -4.47 -6.91 1.10
N VAL A 116 -4.00 -5.77 0.61
CA VAL A 116 -4.84 -4.73 0.02
C VAL A 116 -4.28 -4.30 -1.32
N VAL A 117 -5.15 -3.93 -2.26
CA VAL A 117 -4.74 -3.41 -3.56
C VAL A 117 -4.67 -1.89 -3.48
N ILE A 118 -3.55 -1.34 -3.94
CA ILE A 118 -3.28 0.09 -3.97
C ILE A 118 -3.16 0.53 -5.43
N GLU A 119 -4.02 1.45 -5.83
CA GLU A 119 -3.95 2.15 -7.12
C GLU A 119 -3.56 3.60 -6.83
N ILE A 120 -2.54 4.13 -7.50
CA ILE A 120 -2.10 5.53 -7.32
C ILE A 120 -2.15 6.22 -8.68
N ASN A 121 -2.78 7.39 -8.72
CA ASN A 121 -2.73 8.28 -9.87
C ASN A 121 -2.46 9.71 -9.38
N GLN A 122 -1.23 10.18 -9.59
CA GLN A 122 -0.76 11.48 -9.14
C GLN A 122 -0.98 11.71 -7.61
N ASP A 123 -1.98 12.52 -7.27
CA ASP A 123 -2.34 12.89 -5.91
C ASP A 123 -3.55 12.12 -5.39
N GLU A 124 -4.06 11.15 -6.14
CA GLU A 124 -5.13 10.26 -5.70
C GLU A 124 -4.63 8.85 -5.49
N MET A 125 -5.18 8.21 -4.46
CA MET A 125 -4.95 6.79 -4.16
C MET A 125 -6.29 6.12 -3.92
N ILE A 126 -6.48 4.93 -4.49
CA ILE A 126 -7.56 4.02 -4.13
C ILE A 126 -6.99 2.85 -3.34
N TRP A 127 -7.54 2.64 -2.15
CA TRP A 127 -7.29 1.46 -1.33
C TRP A 127 -8.47 0.50 -1.49
N THR A 128 -8.20 -0.71 -1.95
CA THR A 128 -9.20 -1.78 -2.07
C THR A 128 -8.90 -2.90 -1.08
N SER A 129 -9.85 -3.16 -0.18
CA SER A 129 -9.75 -4.25 0.79
C SER A 129 -9.99 -5.62 0.13
N CYS A 130 -9.65 -6.69 0.84
CA CYS A 130 -9.96 -8.08 0.47
C CYS A 130 -11.47 -8.37 0.32
N THR A 131 -12.34 -7.55 0.91
CA THR A 131 -13.80 -7.64 0.74
C THR A 131 -14.31 -6.85 -0.46
N GLY A 132 -13.42 -6.19 -1.22
CA GLY A 132 -13.76 -5.34 -2.35
C GLY A 132 -14.21 -3.93 -1.97
N SER A 133 -14.14 -3.54 -0.69
CA SER A 133 -14.44 -2.17 -0.26
C SER A 133 -13.36 -1.23 -0.76
N ARG A 134 -13.76 -0.13 -1.41
CA ARG A 134 -12.83 0.85 -1.99
C ARG A 134 -12.90 2.18 -1.26
N ILE A 135 -11.75 2.72 -0.89
CA ILE A 135 -11.62 4.01 -0.22
C ILE A 135 -10.74 4.90 -1.08
N ARG A 136 -11.17 6.14 -1.33
CA ARG A 136 -10.42 7.15 -2.07
C ARG A 136 -9.73 8.09 -1.11
N TYR A 137 -8.46 8.32 -1.37
CA TYR A 137 -7.63 9.25 -0.65
C TYR A 137 -7.02 10.29 -1.58
N LYS A 138 -6.69 11.45 -1.01
CA LYS A 138 -5.94 12.51 -1.66
C LYS A 138 -4.65 12.78 -0.90
N ARG A 139 -3.55 13.00 -1.62
CA ARG A 139 -2.26 13.34 -1.02
C ARG A 139 -2.36 14.64 -0.23
N MET A 140 -1.80 14.63 0.97
CA MET A 140 -1.62 15.84 1.76
C MET A 140 -0.22 16.41 1.47
N LEU A 141 -0.16 17.71 1.16
CA LEU A 141 1.08 18.45 0.99
C LEU A 141 1.78 18.69 2.33
#